data_AF-G4T7X5-F1
#
_entry.id   AF-G4T7X5-F1
#
_cell.length_a   1.000
_cell.length_b   1.000
_cell.length_c   1.000
_cell.angle_alpha   90.00
_cell.angle_beta   90.00
_cell.angle_gamma   90.00
#
_symmetry.space_group_name_H-M   'P 1'
#
loop_
_entity.id
_entity.type
_entity.pdbx_description
1 polymer ?
#
loop_
_entity_poly.entity_id
_entity_poly.type
_entity_poly.pdbx_seq_one_letter_code
_entity_poly.pdbx_strand_id
1 'polypeptide(L)'
;MLTRTLVLFVAASIVAAQAPTYQGALVIQPIASNAKCLASQNGQTNGSPIVVADCTGGADQLFTFQNGQVTMYGGSMCLDVTDGVNADGTKLQIWQCYQGSANQAWYYNFWDNSLQWTGKGKCMDLTDWSLANGNRIQIWSCGTPTTQNQFWNVTFLASALPNQSQIGQTGTNNCGTGSSASSMCQTLWLNGIDDFCLWGPPNTAVVGDSEREMVAYCTKPTHGARPIPAGTFSGVHWVKTPDYVQITGAGDFTKIHIPAGDDGGELDNHGADGNGNPIGGLVYGNSFGPSQQYHEWSEFISYNEFCIRACVGPSAPSLCNHIYDVMGCRWNFPANYDPGVFESCQGDDSLPAGIYGTSTWYQGVSPTPSAHPIPASSNCVTTATV
;
A
#
# COMPACT_ATOMS: atom_id res chain seq x y z
N MET A 1 -6.96 -24.18 55.45
CA MET A 1 -6.42 -22.96 54.83
C MET A 1 -5.21 -23.35 53.99
N LEU A 2 -5.35 -23.40 52.67
CA LEU A 2 -4.22 -23.44 51.74
C LEU A 2 -4.62 -22.58 50.54
N THR A 3 -4.17 -21.34 50.56
CA THR A 3 -4.36 -20.34 49.50
C THR A 3 -3.39 -20.67 48.38
N ARG A 4 -3.89 -21.12 47.23
CA ARG A 4 -3.09 -21.26 46.01
C ARG A 4 -2.99 -19.89 45.33
N THR A 5 -1.83 -19.26 45.42
CA THR A 5 -1.50 -18.06 44.65
C THR A 5 -1.30 -18.46 43.19
N LEU A 6 -2.21 -18.01 42.32
CA LEU A 6 -2.07 -18.14 40.87
C LEU A 6 -1.07 -17.07 40.41
N VAL A 7 0.12 -17.47 40.01
CA VAL A 7 1.10 -16.56 39.39
C VAL A 7 0.72 -16.43 37.92
N LEU A 8 0.20 -15.26 37.55
CA LEU A 8 -0.04 -14.89 36.15
C LEU A 8 1.32 -14.59 35.50
N PHE A 9 1.81 -15.46 34.63
CA PHE A 9 2.91 -15.12 33.73
C PHE A 9 2.35 -14.21 32.63
N VAL A 10 2.59 -12.91 32.75
CA VAL A 10 2.49 -11.99 31.61
C VAL A 10 3.71 -12.29 30.74
N ALA A 11 3.51 -13.07 29.68
CA ALA A 11 4.51 -13.15 28.62
C ALA A 11 4.56 -11.76 27.98
N ALA A 12 5.57 -10.97 28.30
CA ALA A 12 5.92 -9.81 27.50
C ALA A 12 6.35 -10.36 26.14
N SER A 13 5.45 -10.27 25.15
CA SER A 13 5.82 -10.39 23.76
C SER A 13 6.90 -9.35 23.50
N ILE A 14 8.12 -9.81 23.27
CA ILE A 14 9.15 -9.03 22.59
C ILE A 14 8.55 -8.67 21.24
N VAL A 15 8.01 -7.46 21.13
CA VAL A 15 7.65 -6.87 19.85
C VAL A 15 8.97 -6.74 19.10
N ALA A 16 9.24 -7.66 18.17
CA ALA A 16 10.35 -7.51 17.25
C ALA A 16 10.21 -6.14 16.58
N ALA A 17 11.31 -5.40 16.41
CA ALA A 17 11.29 -4.14 15.69
C ALA A 17 10.62 -4.38 14.33
N GLN A 18 9.47 -3.76 14.11
CA GLN A 18 8.79 -3.84 12.83
C GLN A 18 9.63 -3.09 11.80
N ALA A 19 9.81 -3.71 10.64
CA ALA A 19 10.45 -3.12 9.47
C ALA A 19 9.40 -3.14 8.35
N PRO A 20 9.53 -2.26 7.34
CA PRO A 20 8.71 -2.42 6.14
C PRO A 20 8.94 -3.82 5.57
N THR A 21 7.87 -4.43 5.08
CA THR A 21 7.97 -5.74 4.41
C THR A 21 8.69 -5.63 3.06
N TYR A 22 8.71 -4.43 2.47
CA TYR A 22 9.49 -4.13 1.28
C TYR A 22 11.00 -4.13 1.53
N GLN A 23 11.77 -4.59 0.55
CA GLN A 23 13.21 -4.76 0.61
C GLN A 23 13.94 -4.15 -0.59
N GLY A 24 15.18 -3.74 -0.37
CA GLY A 24 16.03 -3.19 -1.43
C GLY A 24 16.18 -1.67 -1.31
N ALA A 25 16.22 -0.99 -2.45
CA ALA A 25 16.46 0.45 -2.52
C ALA A 25 15.13 1.22 -2.42
N LEU A 26 14.77 1.58 -1.19
CA LEU A 26 13.49 2.19 -0.87
C LEU A 26 13.61 3.70 -0.84
N VAL A 27 12.60 4.41 -1.35
CA VAL A 27 12.40 5.81 -1.00
C VAL A 27 11.44 5.90 0.19
N ILE A 28 11.55 6.99 0.94
CA ILE A 28 10.67 7.28 2.07
C ILE A 28 9.96 8.61 1.75
N GLN A 29 8.64 8.58 1.59
CA GLN A 29 7.84 9.73 1.15
C GLN A 29 6.90 10.18 2.28
N PRO A 30 6.72 11.48 2.55
CA PRO A 30 5.67 11.91 3.48
C PRO A 30 4.31 11.53 2.88
N ILE A 31 3.38 11.02 3.69
CA ILE A 31 2.05 10.60 3.18
C ILE A 31 1.28 11.75 2.49
N ALA A 32 1.59 13.00 2.86
CA ALA A 32 1.02 14.19 2.28
C ALA A 32 1.50 14.48 0.83
N SER A 33 2.58 13.84 0.35
CA SER A 33 3.07 14.02 -1.01
C SER A 33 3.99 12.89 -1.49
N ASN A 34 3.57 12.22 -2.56
CA ASN A 34 4.37 11.25 -3.31
C ASN A 34 5.42 11.87 -4.24
N ALA A 35 5.41 13.19 -4.43
CA ALA A 35 6.42 13.89 -5.22
C ALA A 35 7.67 14.23 -4.38
N LYS A 36 7.59 14.02 -3.06
CA LYS A 36 8.62 14.35 -2.10
C LYS A 36 9.23 13.09 -1.49
N CYS A 37 10.54 13.10 -1.33
CA CYS A 37 11.32 12.00 -0.79
C CYS A 37 12.24 12.51 0.32
N LEU A 38 12.49 11.68 1.31
CA LEU A 38 13.57 11.83 2.27
C LEU A 38 14.91 11.83 1.51
N ALA A 39 15.82 12.73 1.86
CA ALA A 39 17.11 12.85 1.20
C ALA A 39 18.22 13.20 2.20
N SER A 40 19.40 12.62 2.01
CA SER A 40 20.63 13.04 2.69
C SER A 40 21.27 14.21 1.95
N GLN A 41 21.08 15.41 2.48
CA GLN A 41 21.69 16.61 1.94
C GLN A 41 23.22 16.54 2.11
N ASN A 42 23.96 16.70 1.01
CA ASN A 42 25.42 16.53 0.91
C ASN A 42 25.91 15.07 0.91
N GLY A 43 25.07 14.12 0.53
CA GLY A 43 25.47 12.73 0.31
C GLY A 43 25.73 11.95 1.60
N GLN A 44 26.46 10.83 1.50
CA GLN A 44 26.65 9.87 2.60
C GLN A 44 27.87 10.21 3.48
N THR A 45 27.80 11.32 4.21
CA THR A 45 28.87 11.75 5.14
C THR A 45 28.33 12.08 6.53
N ASN A 46 29.19 12.01 7.56
CA ASN A 46 28.79 12.29 8.93
C ASN A 46 28.28 13.74 9.05
N GLY A 47 27.10 13.90 9.62
CA GLY A 47 26.46 15.19 9.83
C GLY A 47 25.67 15.71 8.62
N SER A 48 25.63 14.98 7.50
CA SER A 48 24.76 15.32 6.37
C SER A 48 23.30 15.47 6.85
N PRO A 49 22.65 16.64 6.65
CA PRO A 49 21.27 16.83 7.09
C PRO A 49 20.31 15.89 6.37
N ILE A 50 19.32 15.35 7.11
CA ILE A 50 18.20 14.65 6.50
C ILE A 50 17.07 15.64 6.25
N VAL A 51 16.66 15.75 5.00
CA VAL A 51 15.68 16.73 4.51
C VAL A 51 14.59 16.06 3.69
N VAL A 52 13.53 16.80 3.40
CA VAL A 52 12.62 16.48 2.30
C VAL A 52 13.08 17.19 1.01
N ALA A 53 12.98 16.52 -0.13
CA ALA A 53 13.28 17.09 -1.46
C ALA A 53 12.38 16.44 -2.53
N ASP A 54 12.37 16.98 -3.75
CA ASP A 54 11.70 16.31 -4.88
C ASP A 54 12.30 14.92 -5.11
N CYS A 55 11.46 13.92 -5.37
CA CYS A 55 11.91 12.57 -5.68
C CYS A 55 12.66 12.55 -7.02
N THR A 56 13.92 12.17 -6.97
CA THR A 56 14.79 11.94 -8.14
C THR A 56 15.16 10.47 -8.32
N GLY A 57 15.05 9.67 -7.25
CA GLY A 57 15.56 8.29 -7.22
C GLY A 57 17.09 8.22 -7.13
N GLY A 58 17.76 9.34 -6.81
CA GLY A 58 19.20 9.41 -6.60
C GLY A 58 19.66 8.63 -5.37
N ALA A 59 20.93 8.23 -5.35
CA ALA A 59 21.52 7.43 -4.26
C ALA A 59 21.49 8.11 -2.87
N ASP A 60 21.27 9.43 -2.83
CA ASP A 60 21.04 10.23 -1.63
C ASP A 60 19.61 10.14 -1.10
N GLN A 61 18.68 9.49 -1.82
CA GLN A 61 17.27 9.30 -1.45
C GLN A 61 16.90 7.83 -1.23
N LEU A 62 17.85 6.91 -1.39
CA LEU A 62 17.61 5.48 -1.29
C LEU A 62 18.06 4.98 0.08
N PHE A 63 17.17 4.25 0.75
CA PHE A 63 17.33 3.70 2.09
C PHE A 63 17.03 2.20 2.09
N THR A 64 17.53 1.51 3.12
CA THR A 64 17.17 0.13 3.44
C THR A 64 17.01 -0.03 4.96
N PHE A 65 16.23 -1.02 5.36
CA PHE A 65 15.92 -1.31 6.76
C PHE A 65 16.60 -2.61 7.15
N GLN A 66 17.53 -2.55 8.09
CA GLN A 66 18.30 -3.71 8.51
C GLN A 66 18.73 -3.58 9.97
N ASN A 67 18.63 -4.68 10.71
CA ASN A 67 19.10 -4.77 12.10
C ASN A 67 18.56 -3.66 13.04
N GLY A 68 17.32 -3.21 12.82
CA GLY A 68 16.71 -2.13 13.61
C GLY A 68 17.31 -0.74 13.33
N GLN A 69 17.90 -0.54 12.14
CA GLN A 69 18.42 0.74 11.67
C GLN A 69 17.86 1.06 10.28
N VAL A 70 17.80 2.36 9.96
CA VAL A 70 17.58 2.84 8.58
C VAL A 70 18.93 3.24 8.01
N THR A 71 19.40 2.54 6.98
CA THR A 71 20.71 2.75 6.36
C THR A 71 20.54 3.33 4.97
N MET A 72 21.44 4.21 4.54
CA MET A 72 21.57 4.61 3.15
C MET A 72 21.83 3.36 2.29
N TYR A 73 21.06 3.16 1.23
CA TYR A 73 21.15 1.96 0.40
C TYR A 73 22.55 1.80 -0.20
N GLY A 74 23.10 0.58 -0.11
CA GLY A 74 24.45 0.24 -0.58
C GLY A 74 25.61 0.87 0.21
N GLY A 75 25.33 1.53 1.35
CA GLY A 75 26.32 2.22 2.18
C GLY A 75 26.44 1.70 3.61
N SER A 76 27.22 2.43 4.41
CA SER A 76 27.47 2.15 5.85
C SER A 76 27.04 3.31 6.76
N MET A 77 26.13 4.14 6.27
CA MET A 77 25.67 5.36 6.92
C MET A 77 24.19 5.24 7.29
N CYS A 78 23.84 5.68 8.50
CA CYS A 78 22.54 5.45 9.14
C CYS A 78 21.82 6.77 9.43
N LEU A 79 20.49 6.70 9.41
CA LEU A 79 19.60 7.73 9.96
C LEU A 79 19.85 7.87 11.46
N ASP A 80 20.18 9.08 11.89
CA ASP A 80 20.73 9.36 13.21
C ASP A 80 20.01 10.56 13.84
N VAL A 81 19.58 10.40 15.09
CA VAL A 81 19.14 11.52 15.93
C VAL A 81 20.38 12.27 16.41
N THR A 82 20.54 13.53 15.98
CA THR A 82 21.73 14.32 16.26
C THR A 82 22.05 14.35 17.76
N ASP A 83 23.28 13.96 18.09
CA ASP A 83 23.83 13.87 19.45
C ASP A 83 23.03 12.98 20.42
N GLY A 84 22.08 12.19 19.92
CA GLY A 84 21.18 11.37 20.74
C GLY A 84 20.28 12.18 21.67
N VAL A 85 19.99 13.45 21.34
CA VAL A 85 19.17 14.32 22.17
C VAL A 85 17.70 13.94 22.06
N ASN A 86 17.09 13.56 23.19
CA ASN A 86 15.65 13.25 23.27
C ASN A 86 14.82 14.49 23.62
N ALA A 87 14.78 15.43 22.67
CA ALA A 87 13.94 16.62 22.74
C ALA A 87 13.18 16.81 21.43
N ASP A 88 11.93 17.28 21.53
CA ASP A 88 11.15 17.67 20.37
C ASP A 88 11.88 18.74 19.56
N GLY A 89 11.92 18.55 18.24
CA GLY A 89 12.64 19.42 17.33
C GLY A 89 14.11 19.06 17.13
N THR A 90 14.65 18.05 17.82
CA THR A 90 16.00 17.54 17.53
C THR A 90 16.07 17.08 16.08
N LYS A 91 17.03 17.61 15.33
CA LYS A 91 17.12 17.36 13.89
C LYS A 91 17.75 15.99 13.61
N LEU A 92 17.35 15.42 12.47
CA LEU A 92 17.95 14.20 11.95
C LEU A 92 19.17 14.53 11.07
N GLN A 93 20.06 13.56 11.00
CA GLN A 93 21.26 13.58 10.16
C GLN A 93 21.59 12.16 9.68
N ILE A 94 22.57 12.09 8.80
CA ILE A 94 23.28 10.84 8.50
C ILE A 94 24.56 10.77 9.32
N TRP A 95 24.83 9.59 9.87
CA TRP A 95 26.05 9.30 10.60
C TRP A 95 26.51 7.86 10.36
N GLN A 96 27.80 7.58 10.54
CA GLN A 96 28.33 6.23 10.45
C GLN A 96 27.49 5.27 11.30
N CYS A 97 27.10 4.14 10.72
CA CYS A 97 26.32 3.13 11.44
C CYS A 97 27.16 2.50 12.57
N TYR A 98 26.57 2.43 13.76
CA TYR A 98 27.09 1.67 14.89
C TYR A 98 26.03 0.67 15.37
N GLN A 99 26.36 -0.62 15.35
CA GLN A 99 25.46 -1.68 15.82
C GLN A 99 25.08 -1.43 17.28
N GLY A 100 23.77 -1.43 17.58
CA GLY A 100 23.25 -1.19 18.92
C GLY A 100 23.29 0.26 19.39
N SER A 101 23.63 1.22 18.51
CA SER A 101 23.59 2.64 18.87
C SER A 101 22.17 3.12 19.11
N ALA A 102 21.92 3.65 20.30
CA ALA A 102 20.59 4.07 20.70
C ALA A 102 20.04 5.17 19.79
N ASN A 103 20.86 6.11 19.33
CA ASN A 103 20.44 7.23 18.46
C ASN A 103 20.23 6.85 16.98
N GLN A 104 20.49 5.60 16.61
CA GLN A 104 20.29 5.05 15.25
C GLN A 104 19.32 3.85 15.25
N ALA A 105 18.68 3.59 16.39
CA ALA A 105 17.73 2.50 16.56
C ALA A 105 16.34 2.96 16.11
N TRP A 106 15.86 2.44 15.00
CA TRP A 106 14.57 2.78 14.41
C TRP A 106 13.72 1.53 14.23
N TYR A 107 12.41 1.71 14.31
CA TYR A 107 11.46 0.73 13.82
C TYR A 107 10.36 1.43 13.03
N TYR A 108 9.88 0.76 11.99
CA TYR A 108 8.79 1.22 11.15
C TYR A 108 7.52 0.49 11.56
N ASN A 109 6.53 1.22 12.05
CA ASN A 109 5.22 0.65 12.29
C ASN A 109 4.40 0.72 11.00
N PHE A 110 4.21 -0.43 10.36
CA PHE A 110 3.48 -0.49 9.09
C PHE A 110 1.96 -0.31 9.26
N TRP A 111 1.41 -0.42 10.48
CA TRP A 111 -0.02 -0.20 10.72
C TRP A 111 -0.43 1.28 10.71
N ASP A 112 0.48 2.18 11.06
CA ASP A 112 0.24 3.63 11.07
C ASP A 112 1.22 4.40 10.19
N ASN A 113 2.11 3.70 9.49
CA ASN A 113 3.17 4.24 8.63
C ASN A 113 4.13 5.21 9.36
N SER A 114 4.38 5.00 10.66
CA SER A 114 5.31 5.85 11.44
C SER A 114 6.73 5.26 11.53
N LEU A 115 7.74 6.13 11.43
CA LEU A 115 9.14 5.80 11.74
C LEU A 115 9.47 6.27 13.16
N GLN A 116 9.69 5.33 14.06
CA GLN A 116 9.81 5.62 15.48
C GLN A 116 11.22 5.39 15.99
N TRP A 117 11.68 6.31 16.84
CA TRP A 117 12.94 6.17 17.56
C TRP A 117 12.74 5.16 18.70
N THR A 118 13.38 4.00 18.57
CA THR A 118 13.12 2.80 19.37
C THR A 118 13.17 3.08 20.87
N GLY A 119 12.02 2.89 21.53
CA GLY A 119 11.88 3.02 22.98
C GLY A 119 11.98 4.46 23.51
N LYS A 120 11.88 5.49 22.65
CA LYS A 120 11.98 6.91 23.06
C LYS A 120 10.67 7.67 23.02
N GLY A 121 9.61 7.10 22.44
CA GLY A 121 8.32 7.77 22.26
C GLY A 121 8.39 8.95 21.29
N LYS A 122 9.32 8.89 20.34
CA LYS A 122 9.54 9.92 19.33
C LYS A 122 9.40 9.33 17.93
N CYS A 123 8.82 10.12 17.04
CA CYS A 123 8.56 9.78 15.65
C CYS A 123 9.34 10.72 14.74
N MET A 124 9.74 10.23 13.56
CA MET A 124 10.26 11.05 12.48
C MET A 124 9.16 12.01 12.02
N ASP A 125 9.48 13.30 11.99
CA ASP A 125 8.51 14.38 11.87
C ASP A 125 8.93 15.35 10.76
N LEU A 126 8.03 15.55 9.80
CA LEU A 126 8.16 16.58 8.79
C LEU A 126 7.98 17.94 9.46
N THR A 127 9.10 18.59 9.75
CA THR A 127 9.18 19.87 10.47
C THR A 127 8.18 20.87 9.93
N ASP A 128 7.31 21.38 10.80
CA ASP A 128 6.32 22.42 10.53
C ASP A 128 5.40 22.10 9.33
N TRP A 129 5.19 20.81 9.02
CA TRP A 129 4.39 20.34 7.89
C TRP A 129 4.91 20.81 6.51
N SER A 130 6.13 21.35 6.46
CA SER A 130 6.63 22.02 5.27
C SER A 130 7.21 21.02 4.26
N LEU A 131 6.61 20.97 3.07
CA LEU A 131 7.11 20.19 1.93
C LEU A 131 8.17 20.95 1.10
N ALA A 132 8.67 22.09 1.60
CA ALA A 132 9.70 22.84 0.90
C ALA A 132 11.01 22.03 0.81
N ASN A 133 11.63 22.00 -0.37
CA ASN A 133 12.90 21.31 -0.57
C ASN A 133 13.96 21.83 0.41
N GLY A 134 14.68 20.93 1.06
CA GLY A 134 15.68 21.26 2.07
C GLY A 134 15.11 21.46 3.47
N ASN A 135 13.79 21.34 3.68
CA ASN A 135 13.22 21.34 5.03
C ASN A 135 13.80 20.14 5.81
N ARG A 136 14.54 20.44 6.87
CA ARG A 136 15.27 19.44 7.66
C ARG A 136 14.32 18.70 8.58
N ILE A 137 14.34 17.38 8.51
CA ILE A 137 13.50 16.49 9.32
C ILE A 137 13.95 16.52 10.78
N GLN A 138 12.99 16.35 11.67
CA GLN A 138 13.20 16.30 13.10
C GLN A 138 12.60 15.05 13.72
N ILE A 139 12.84 14.87 15.01
CA ILE A 139 12.02 14.02 15.86
C ILE A 139 11.02 14.87 16.63
N TRP A 140 9.86 14.29 16.89
CA TRP A 140 8.84 14.86 17.76
C TRP A 140 8.12 13.77 18.53
N SER A 141 7.47 14.11 19.65
CA SER A 141 6.58 13.21 20.38
C SER A 141 5.59 12.57 19.41
N CYS A 142 5.52 11.23 19.42
CA CYS A 142 4.61 10.50 18.54
C CYS A 142 3.16 10.93 18.81
N GLY A 143 2.46 11.30 17.76
CA GLY A 143 1.10 11.83 17.84
C GLY A 143 0.00 10.76 17.70
N THR A 144 -1.12 11.19 17.12
CA THR A 144 -2.32 10.37 16.86
C THR A 144 -2.56 10.31 15.34
N PRO A 145 -3.58 9.62 14.81
CA PRO A 145 -3.86 9.62 13.37
C PRO A 145 -4.00 11.01 12.71
N THR A 146 -4.23 12.08 13.47
CA THR A 146 -4.28 13.46 12.95
C THR A 146 -2.90 14.11 12.74
N THR A 147 -1.80 13.49 13.18
CA THR A 147 -0.42 14.00 13.00
C THR A 147 0.24 13.39 11.76
N GLN A 148 -0.39 13.58 10.60
CA GLN A 148 0.04 13.00 9.32
C GLN A 148 1.44 13.46 8.87
N ASN A 149 1.99 14.56 9.40
CA ASN A 149 3.38 14.95 9.18
C ASN A 149 4.40 13.95 9.77
N GLN A 150 3.95 12.96 10.55
CA GLN A 150 4.76 11.89 11.12
C GLN A 150 4.57 10.54 10.40
N PHE A 151 3.77 10.51 9.33
CA PHE A 151 3.49 9.30 8.56
C PHE A 151 4.19 9.33 7.21
N TRP A 152 4.79 8.19 6.86
CA TRP A 152 5.75 8.06 5.79
C TRP A 152 5.52 6.76 5.01
N ASN A 153 5.26 6.86 3.72
CA ASN A 153 5.24 5.70 2.84
C ASN A 153 6.67 5.25 2.56
N VAL A 154 6.97 3.99 2.85
CA VAL A 154 8.21 3.34 2.43
C VAL A 154 7.93 2.55 1.16
N THR A 155 8.62 2.87 0.07
CA THR A 155 8.13 2.54 -1.28
C THR A 155 9.25 2.47 -2.32
N PHE A 156 8.88 2.09 -3.55
CA PHE A 156 9.71 2.20 -4.75
C PHE A 156 9.11 3.24 -5.70
N LEU A 157 9.98 3.99 -6.38
CA LEU A 157 9.54 4.76 -7.53
C LEU A 157 9.24 3.81 -8.69
N ALA A 158 8.15 4.04 -9.42
CA ALA A 158 7.77 3.23 -10.58
C ALA A 158 8.87 3.16 -11.66
N SER A 159 9.75 4.16 -11.72
CA SER A 159 10.90 4.22 -12.63
C SER A 159 12.07 3.31 -12.23
N ALA A 160 12.05 2.75 -11.01
CA ALA A 160 13.16 2.01 -10.42
C ALA A 160 12.67 0.81 -9.59
N LEU A 161 11.72 0.04 -10.13
CA LEU A 161 11.20 -1.15 -9.46
C LEU A 161 12.27 -2.26 -9.37
N PRO A 162 12.40 -2.95 -8.23
CA PRO A 162 13.26 -4.11 -8.11
C PRO A 162 12.67 -5.31 -8.86
N ASN A 163 13.46 -6.37 -9.03
CA ASN A 163 12.89 -7.64 -9.47
C ASN A 163 11.91 -8.18 -8.42
N GLN A 164 12.26 -8.17 -7.14
CA GLN A 164 11.36 -8.56 -6.06
C GLN A 164 11.35 -7.49 -4.98
N SER A 165 10.15 -7.13 -4.53
CA SER A 165 9.92 -6.15 -3.47
C SER A 165 9.80 -6.79 -2.09
N GLN A 166 9.37 -8.05 -1.96
CA GLN A 166 9.17 -8.73 -0.66
C GLN A 166 9.80 -10.13 -0.64
N ILE A 167 10.20 -10.60 0.55
CA ILE A 167 10.61 -12.00 0.74
C ILE A 167 9.43 -12.93 0.49
N GLY A 168 9.66 -14.01 -0.25
CA GLY A 168 8.62 -14.99 -0.57
C GLY A 168 7.84 -14.65 -1.84
N GLN A 169 8.11 -13.50 -2.46
CA GLN A 169 7.54 -13.15 -3.75
C GLN A 169 7.90 -14.18 -4.82
N THR A 170 6.91 -14.64 -5.57
CA THR A 170 7.07 -15.64 -6.63
C THR A 170 7.39 -15.01 -7.98
N GLY A 171 6.78 -13.86 -8.29
CA GLY A 171 6.92 -13.14 -9.55
C GLY A 171 7.96 -12.03 -9.53
N THR A 172 7.75 -11.01 -10.36
CA THR A 172 8.64 -9.84 -10.51
C THR A 172 7.89 -8.52 -10.50
N ASN A 173 8.43 -7.48 -9.87
CA ASN A 173 7.92 -6.11 -9.97
C ASN A 173 8.50 -5.33 -11.16
N ASN A 174 9.70 -5.69 -11.62
CA ASN A 174 10.32 -5.12 -12.82
C ASN A 174 9.78 -5.82 -14.07
N CYS A 175 8.54 -5.48 -14.44
CA CYS A 175 7.79 -6.19 -15.47
C CYS A 175 8.23 -5.86 -16.91
N GLY A 176 9.00 -4.79 -17.10
CA GLY A 176 9.23 -4.23 -18.44
C GLY A 176 7.92 -3.75 -19.07
N THR A 177 7.89 -3.62 -20.40
CA THR A 177 6.71 -3.10 -21.12
C THR A 177 6.01 -4.13 -22.00
N GLY A 178 6.63 -5.28 -22.27
CA GLY A 178 6.11 -6.27 -23.21
C GLY A 178 5.11 -7.23 -22.58
N SER A 179 3.90 -7.32 -23.11
CA SER A 179 2.89 -8.27 -22.63
C SER A 179 3.16 -9.70 -23.09
N SER A 180 2.95 -10.67 -22.20
CA SER A 180 3.07 -12.11 -22.48
C SER A 180 2.10 -12.91 -21.60
N ALA A 181 1.50 -13.97 -22.17
CA ALA A 181 0.66 -14.90 -21.41
C ALA A 181 1.42 -15.65 -20.29
N SER A 182 2.75 -15.73 -20.38
CA SER A 182 3.61 -16.33 -19.35
C SER A 182 4.22 -15.31 -18.39
N SER A 183 3.82 -14.03 -18.46
CA SER A 183 4.37 -13.00 -17.58
C SER A 183 4.11 -13.35 -16.11
N MET A 184 5.10 -13.11 -15.27
CA MET A 184 5.00 -13.21 -13.81
C MET A 184 5.03 -11.82 -13.16
N CYS A 185 4.57 -10.80 -13.89
CA CYS A 185 4.49 -9.44 -13.38
C CYS A 185 3.61 -9.37 -12.12
N GLN A 186 4.10 -8.71 -11.08
CA GLN A 186 3.38 -8.46 -9.84
C GLN A 186 3.28 -6.95 -9.54
N THR A 187 3.01 -6.18 -10.59
CA THR A 187 2.75 -4.73 -10.52
C THR A 187 1.51 -4.41 -11.33
N LEU A 188 0.46 -3.88 -10.68
CA LEU A 188 -0.74 -3.39 -11.36
C LEU A 188 -0.62 -1.90 -11.71
N TRP A 189 -1.35 -1.52 -12.75
CA TRP A 189 -1.58 -0.15 -13.14
C TRP A 189 -3.08 0.12 -13.18
N LEU A 190 -3.54 1.20 -12.56
CA LEU A 190 -4.94 1.64 -12.56
C LEU A 190 -4.99 3.08 -13.09
N ASN A 191 -5.22 3.24 -14.40
CA ASN A 191 -5.19 4.54 -15.08
C ASN A 191 -6.56 4.97 -15.63
N GLY A 192 -7.43 4.02 -15.96
CA GLY A 192 -8.76 4.30 -16.47
C GLY A 192 -9.48 3.03 -16.92
N ILE A 193 -10.71 3.18 -17.41
CA ILE A 193 -11.54 2.07 -17.91
C ILE A 193 -10.88 1.28 -19.06
N ASP A 194 -10.03 1.90 -19.86
CA ASP A 194 -9.31 1.26 -20.97
C ASP A 194 -7.87 0.85 -20.60
N ASP A 195 -7.37 1.24 -19.43
CA ASP A 195 -6.01 1.01 -18.97
C ASP A 195 -5.98 0.67 -17.48
N PHE A 196 -6.31 -0.58 -17.18
CA PHE A 196 -6.22 -1.11 -15.82
C PHE A 196 -5.74 -2.55 -15.82
N CYS A 197 -5.35 -3.00 -14.64
CA CYS A 197 -4.96 -4.37 -14.39
C CYS A 197 -5.75 -4.96 -13.22
N LEU A 198 -5.86 -6.29 -13.21
CA LEU A 198 -6.43 -7.10 -12.14
C LEU A 198 -5.40 -8.15 -11.72
N TRP A 199 -5.49 -8.57 -10.48
CA TRP A 199 -4.79 -9.74 -10.01
C TRP A 199 -5.49 -11.02 -10.48
N GLY A 200 -4.71 -12.02 -10.87
CA GLY A 200 -5.26 -13.32 -11.21
C GLY A 200 -4.25 -14.46 -11.10
N PRO A 201 -4.72 -15.72 -11.03
CA PRO A 201 -3.83 -16.86 -10.88
C PRO A 201 -2.88 -17.06 -12.08
N PRO A 202 -1.58 -17.36 -11.85
CA PRO A 202 -0.66 -17.64 -12.94
C PRO A 202 -0.99 -18.95 -13.69
N ASN A 203 -1.73 -19.87 -13.05
CA ASN A 203 -2.30 -21.09 -13.63
C ASN A 203 -3.70 -21.29 -13.04
N THR A 204 -4.50 -22.19 -13.60
CA THR A 204 -5.85 -22.46 -13.07
C THR A 204 -5.81 -22.87 -11.60
N ALA A 205 -6.33 -22.00 -10.73
CA ALA A 205 -6.33 -22.17 -9.28
C ALA A 205 -7.47 -21.39 -8.64
N VAL A 206 -7.98 -21.90 -7.52
CA VAL A 206 -8.99 -21.21 -6.70
C VAL A 206 -8.36 -19.96 -6.11
N VAL A 207 -9.07 -18.83 -6.17
CA VAL A 207 -8.54 -17.51 -5.76
C VAL A 207 -8.02 -17.55 -4.33
N GLY A 208 -8.86 -18.00 -3.38
CA GLY A 208 -8.52 -18.10 -1.97
C GLY A 208 -7.33 -19.03 -1.64
N ASP A 209 -6.98 -19.95 -2.53
CA ASP A 209 -5.83 -20.84 -2.37
C ASP A 209 -4.53 -20.27 -2.98
N SER A 210 -4.64 -19.34 -3.93
CA SER A 210 -3.51 -18.79 -4.71
C SER A 210 -3.23 -17.31 -4.47
N GLU A 211 -3.89 -16.68 -3.48
CA GLU A 211 -3.81 -15.23 -3.21
C GLU A 211 -2.37 -14.71 -3.14
N ARG A 212 -1.46 -15.49 -2.55
CA ARG A 212 -0.05 -15.11 -2.34
C ARG A 212 0.77 -15.02 -3.63
N GLU A 213 0.34 -15.69 -4.70
CA GLU A 213 1.12 -15.88 -5.94
C GLU A 213 0.47 -15.31 -7.20
N MET A 214 -0.59 -14.51 -7.01
CA MET A 214 -1.29 -13.82 -8.11
C MET A 214 -0.34 -12.95 -8.94
N VAL A 215 -0.66 -12.81 -10.22
CA VAL A 215 0.06 -12.01 -11.20
C VAL A 215 -0.87 -11.00 -11.88
N ALA A 216 -0.29 -9.96 -12.44
CA ALA A 216 -1.01 -8.90 -13.12
C ALA A 216 -1.55 -9.37 -14.49
N TYR A 217 -2.83 -9.12 -14.71
CA TYR A 217 -3.51 -9.17 -16.00
C TYR A 217 -3.99 -7.76 -16.36
N CYS A 218 -3.55 -7.22 -17.50
CA CYS A 218 -3.85 -5.84 -17.89
C CYS A 218 -4.63 -5.77 -19.21
N THR A 219 -5.48 -4.74 -19.34
CA THR A 219 -6.19 -4.42 -20.58
C THR A 219 -5.25 -3.94 -21.68
N LYS A 220 -4.21 -3.17 -21.31
CA LYS A 220 -3.17 -2.69 -22.25
C LYS A 220 -1.91 -3.54 -22.23
N PRO A 221 -1.27 -3.76 -23.40
CA PRO A 221 -0.07 -4.58 -23.52
C PRO A 221 1.22 -3.84 -23.15
N THR A 222 1.15 -2.76 -22.38
CA THR A 222 2.26 -1.82 -22.13
C THR A 222 2.92 -1.97 -20.75
N HIS A 223 2.36 -2.81 -19.88
CA HIS A 223 2.76 -2.90 -18.47
C HIS A 223 3.59 -4.14 -18.14
N GLY A 224 4.06 -4.88 -19.16
CA GLY A 224 4.84 -6.10 -18.93
C GLY A 224 4.02 -7.29 -18.39
N ALA A 225 2.72 -7.11 -18.22
CA ALA A 225 1.79 -8.03 -17.60
C ALA A 225 1.13 -8.99 -18.60
N ARG A 226 0.33 -9.93 -18.11
CA ARG A 226 -0.48 -10.81 -18.95
C ARG A 226 -1.61 -10.00 -19.62
N PRO A 227 -1.97 -10.28 -20.88
CA PRO A 227 -3.10 -9.60 -21.50
C PRO A 227 -4.41 -10.17 -20.95
N ILE A 228 -5.38 -9.31 -20.64
CA ILE A 228 -6.76 -9.76 -20.42
C ILE A 228 -7.36 -10.16 -21.77
N PRO A 229 -7.86 -11.40 -21.94
CA PRO A 229 -8.44 -11.82 -23.21
C PRO A 229 -9.67 -11.01 -23.61
N ALA A 230 -9.86 -10.80 -24.91
CA ALA A 230 -11.04 -10.09 -25.42
C ALA A 230 -12.35 -10.79 -25.02
N GLY A 231 -13.37 -9.99 -24.70
CA GLY A 231 -14.68 -10.47 -24.23
C GLY A 231 -14.64 -11.10 -22.85
N THR A 232 -13.62 -10.83 -22.03
CA THR A 232 -13.61 -11.18 -20.61
C THR A 232 -14.65 -10.37 -19.86
N PHE A 233 -14.76 -9.07 -20.12
CA PHE A 233 -15.71 -8.21 -19.44
C PHE A 233 -17.08 -8.22 -20.11
N SER A 234 -18.13 -8.29 -19.31
CA SER A 234 -19.51 -8.04 -19.71
C SER A 234 -20.02 -6.66 -19.27
N GLY A 235 -19.39 -6.05 -18.27
CA GLY A 235 -19.57 -4.64 -17.88
C GLY A 235 -18.39 -4.17 -17.02
N VAL A 236 -18.03 -2.89 -17.13
CA VAL A 236 -16.94 -2.27 -16.36
C VAL A 236 -17.33 -0.84 -15.99
N HIS A 237 -17.21 -0.51 -14.72
CA HIS A 237 -17.50 0.80 -14.17
C HIS A 237 -16.27 1.35 -13.47
N TRP A 238 -15.71 2.42 -14.02
CA TRP A 238 -14.61 3.17 -13.44
C TRP A 238 -15.15 4.40 -12.69
N VAL A 239 -14.70 4.60 -11.45
CA VAL A 239 -14.92 5.84 -10.69
C VAL A 239 -13.60 6.40 -10.23
N LYS A 240 -13.42 7.71 -10.42
CA LYS A 240 -12.43 8.49 -9.69
C LYS A 240 -13.13 9.41 -8.69
N THR A 241 -12.72 9.35 -7.44
CA THR A 241 -13.17 10.25 -6.37
C THR A 241 -12.01 11.15 -5.92
N PRO A 242 -12.21 12.04 -4.93
CA PRO A 242 -11.11 12.78 -4.32
C PRO A 242 -10.04 11.87 -3.69
N ASP A 243 -10.45 10.77 -3.02
CA ASP A 243 -9.54 9.95 -2.21
C ASP A 243 -9.32 8.52 -2.75
N TYR A 244 -9.99 8.07 -3.83
CA TYR A 244 -9.70 6.76 -4.44
C TYR A 244 -10.07 6.65 -5.92
N VAL A 245 -9.49 5.64 -6.57
CA VAL A 245 -10.02 5.08 -7.82
C VAL A 245 -10.61 3.72 -7.55
N GLN A 246 -11.68 3.41 -8.27
CA GLN A 246 -12.37 2.13 -8.15
C GLN A 246 -12.78 1.63 -9.53
N ILE A 247 -12.56 0.34 -9.77
CA ILE A 247 -13.11 -0.38 -10.92
C ILE A 247 -13.99 -1.50 -10.40
N THR A 248 -15.20 -1.61 -10.93
CA THR A 248 -16.14 -2.68 -10.63
C THR A 248 -16.67 -3.27 -11.92
N GLY A 249 -17.07 -4.53 -11.90
CA GLY A 249 -17.68 -5.11 -13.08
C GLY A 249 -17.97 -6.60 -12.99
N ALA A 250 -18.45 -7.11 -14.11
CA ALA A 250 -18.81 -8.51 -14.27
C ALA A 250 -18.18 -9.07 -15.56
N GLY A 251 -18.00 -10.38 -15.63
CA GLY A 251 -17.28 -11.00 -16.73
C GLY A 251 -17.24 -12.51 -16.69
N ASP A 252 -16.34 -13.07 -17.51
CA ASP A 252 -15.95 -14.47 -17.53
C ASP A 252 -14.45 -14.56 -17.18
N PHE A 253 -14.16 -14.62 -15.88
CA PHE A 253 -12.79 -14.64 -15.36
C PHE A 253 -12.16 -16.04 -15.42
N THR A 254 -12.88 -17.04 -15.95
CA THR A 254 -12.26 -18.31 -16.35
C THR A 254 -11.19 -18.11 -17.43
N LYS A 255 -11.31 -17.02 -18.19
CA LYS A 255 -10.31 -16.57 -19.18
C LYS A 255 -8.99 -16.07 -18.55
N ILE A 256 -8.97 -15.77 -17.26
CA ILE A 256 -7.78 -15.40 -16.50
C ILE A 256 -7.45 -16.43 -15.41
N HIS A 257 -7.78 -17.70 -15.69
CA HIS A 257 -7.44 -18.87 -14.87
C HIS A 257 -8.21 -19.02 -13.54
N ILE A 258 -9.33 -18.32 -13.35
CA ILE A 258 -10.20 -18.58 -12.19
C ILE A 258 -11.18 -19.73 -12.53
N PRO A 259 -11.25 -20.83 -11.77
CA PRO A 259 -12.17 -21.93 -12.06
C PRO A 259 -13.64 -21.46 -12.09
N ALA A 260 -14.44 -22.06 -12.97
CA ALA A 260 -15.88 -21.79 -12.99
C ALA A 260 -16.53 -22.20 -11.65
N GLY A 261 -17.33 -21.31 -11.07
CA GLY A 261 -17.97 -21.53 -9.77
C GLY A 261 -17.10 -21.23 -8.56
N ASP A 262 -15.90 -20.67 -8.75
CA ASP A 262 -15.09 -20.13 -7.65
C ASP A 262 -15.68 -18.81 -7.12
N ASP A 263 -16.11 -18.81 -5.86
CA ASP A 263 -16.71 -17.65 -5.18
C ASP A 263 -15.69 -16.52 -4.95
N GLY A 264 -14.40 -16.77 -5.16
CA GLY A 264 -13.35 -15.75 -5.13
C GLY A 264 -12.63 -15.61 -3.79
N GLY A 265 -11.97 -14.47 -3.61
CA GLY A 265 -11.21 -14.12 -2.41
C GLY A 265 -10.88 -12.62 -2.38
N GLU A 266 -10.24 -12.18 -1.28
CA GLU A 266 -9.69 -10.83 -1.16
C GLU A 266 -8.18 -10.84 -1.43
N LEU A 267 -7.73 -9.86 -2.19
CA LEU A 267 -6.34 -9.58 -2.46
C LEU A 267 -6.06 -8.16 -1.98
N ASP A 268 -5.00 -7.98 -1.21
CA ASP A 268 -4.68 -6.71 -0.56
C ASP A 268 -3.18 -6.62 -0.21
N ASN A 269 -2.75 -5.48 0.32
CA ASN A 269 -1.36 -5.26 0.72
C ASN A 269 -1.06 -5.52 2.21
N HIS A 270 -2.01 -6.06 2.98
CA HIS A 270 -1.98 -6.24 4.43
C HIS A 270 -2.44 -7.64 4.88
N GLY A 271 -1.91 -8.69 4.25
CA GLY A 271 -2.18 -10.06 4.65
C GLY A 271 -1.81 -10.35 6.11
N ALA A 272 -2.37 -11.42 6.67
CA ALA A 272 -2.31 -11.74 8.10
C ALA A 272 -0.89 -11.89 8.69
N ASP A 273 0.13 -12.15 7.86
CA ASP A 273 1.54 -12.24 8.28
C ASP A 273 2.34 -10.94 8.05
N GLY A 274 1.67 -9.87 7.62
CA GLY A 274 2.22 -8.56 7.29
C GLY A 274 2.67 -8.41 5.83
N ASN A 275 2.77 -9.51 5.06
CA ASN A 275 3.01 -9.42 3.62
C ASN A 275 1.70 -9.24 2.86
N GLY A 276 1.78 -8.70 1.65
CA GLY A 276 0.62 -8.60 0.78
C GLY A 276 0.17 -9.95 0.22
N ASN A 277 -1.05 -9.95 -0.30
CA ASN A 277 -1.68 -10.99 -1.09
C ASN A 277 -2.09 -10.38 -2.45
N PRO A 278 -1.27 -10.49 -3.50
CA PRO A 278 -0.04 -11.28 -3.59
C PRO A 278 1.15 -10.68 -2.86
N ILE A 279 2.08 -11.57 -2.46
CA ILE A 279 3.34 -11.15 -1.85
C ILE A 279 4.10 -10.33 -2.89
N GLY A 280 4.50 -9.12 -2.51
CA GLY A 280 5.19 -8.17 -3.37
C GLY A 280 4.28 -7.48 -4.39
N GLY A 281 2.96 -7.58 -4.23
CA GLY A 281 2.00 -6.83 -5.05
C GLY A 281 2.18 -5.33 -4.89
N LEU A 282 2.43 -4.64 -6.01
CA LEU A 282 2.49 -3.18 -6.06
C LEU A 282 1.39 -2.65 -7.00
N VAL A 283 0.75 -1.54 -6.62
CA VAL A 283 -0.28 -0.91 -7.44
C VAL A 283 0.12 0.54 -7.72
N TYR A 284 0.13 0.91 -8.99
CA TYR A 284 0.44 2.26 -9.44
C TYR A 284 -0.71 2.85 -10.25
N GLY A 285 -0.74 4.17 -10.37
CA GLY A 285 -1.67 4.84 -11.27
C GLY A 285 -1.33 6.30 -11.50
N ASN A 286 -2.07 6.92 -12.41
CA ASN A 286 -1.86 8.31 -12.82
C ASN A 286 -2.97 9.27 -12.36
N SER A 287 -3.96 8.76 -11.61
CA SER A 287 -5.18 9.52 -11.29
C SER A 287 -4.95 10.60 -10.23
N PHE A 288 -3.99 10.39 -9.32
CA PHE A 288 -3.68 11.30 -8.21
C PHE A 288 -2.28 11.94 -8.30
N GLY A 289 -1.45 11.45 -9.23
CA GLY A 289 -0.12 11.96 -9.51
C GLY A 289 0.56 11.06 -10.54
N PRO A 290 1.63 11.53 -11.21
CA PRO A 290 2.31 10.74 -12.23
C PRO A 290 2.94 9.49 -11.61
N SER A 291 2.51 8.31 -12.05
CA SER A 291 3.02 7.00 -11.60
C SER A 291 3.09 6.88 -10.08
N GLN A 292 2.03 7.32 -9.40
CA GLN A 292 1.90 7.23 -7.95
C GLN A 292 1.70 5.78 -7.52
N GLN A 293 2.44 5.33 -6.50
CA GLN A 293 2.06 4.09 -5.81
C GLN A 293 0.80 4.35 -4.97
N TYR A 294 -0.18 3.48 -5.09
CA TYR A 294 -1.31 3.41 -4.17
C TYR A 294 -0.98 2.39 -3.08
N HIS A 295 -0.90 2.88 -1.85
CA HIS A 295 -0.43 2.10 -0.70
C HIS A 295 -1.54 1.36 0.03
N GLU A 296 -2.79 1.74 -0.18
CA GLU A 296 -3.95 1.07 0.39
C GLU A 296 -4.85 0.64 -0.78
N TRP A 297 -4.97 -0.66 -1.00
CA TRP A 297 -5.82 -1.21 -2.04
C TRP A 297 -6.35 -2.57 -1.63
N SER A 298 -7.56 -2.89 -2.07
CA SER A 298 -8.05 -4.28 -2.10
C SER A 298 -8.70 -4.58 -3.44
N GLU A 299 -8.60 -5.83 -3.85
CA GLU A 299 -9.31 -6.43 -4.97
C GLU A 299 -10.09 -7.64 -4.46
N PHE A 300 -11.37 -7.72 -4.83
CA PHE A 300 -12.14 -8.94 -4.69
C PHE A 300 -12.45 -9.44 -6.10
N ILE A 301 -12.17 -10.70 -6.35
CA ILE A 301 -12.41 -11.29 -7.67
C ILE A 301 -12.89 -12.73 -7.53
N SER A 302 -13.95 -13.04 -8.26
CA SER A 302 -14.56 -14.36 -8.39
C SER A 302 -14.57 -14.77 -9.86
N TYR A 303 -15.14 -15.94 -10.18
CA TYR A 303 -15.21 -16.39 -11.58
C TYR A 303 -16.04 -15.47 -12.50
N ASN A 304 -16.93 -14.62 -11.97
CA ASN A 304 -17.84 -13.79 -12.76
C ASN A 304 -18.01 -12.32 -12.32
N GLU A 305 -17.46 -11.91 -11.18
CA GLU A 305 -17.54 -10.55 -10.64
C GLU A 305 -16.17 -10.11 -10.11
N PHE A 306 -15.84 -8.83 -10.29
CA PHE A 306 -14.63 -8.24 -9.71
C PHE A 306 -14.87 -6.82 -9.22
N CYS A 307 -14.01 -6.39 -8.32
CA CYS A 307 -13.84 -5.01 -7.94
C CYS A 307 -12.45 -4.79 -7.38
N ILE A 308 -11.83 -3.68 -7.75
CA ILE A 308 -10.58 -3.22 -7.15
C ILE A 308 -10.74 -1.75 -6.78
N ARG A 309 -10.28 -1.39 -5.60
CA ARG A 309 -10.20 0.00 -5.15
C ARG A 309 -8.78 0.29 -4.68
N ALA A 310 -8.27 1.46 -5.05
CA ALA A 310 -6.98 1.95 -4.59
C ALA A 310 -7.12 3.38 -4.08
N CYS A 311 -6.75 3.57 -2.82
CA CYS A 311 -7.00 4.78 -2.06
C CYS A 311 -5.72 5.61 -1.86
N VAL A 312 -5.89 6.91 -1.69
CA VAL A 312 -4.84 7.88 -1.41
C VAL A 312 -5.22 8.80 -0.26
N GLY A 313 -4.24 9.50 0.27
CA GLY A 313 -4.45 10.47 1.32
C GLY A 313 -4.74 9.81 2.68
N PRO A 314 -5.13 10.62 3.68
CA PRO A 314 -5.15 10.17 5.06
C PRO A 314 -6.29 9.22 5.42
N SER A 315 -7.37 9.27 4.64
CA SER A 315 -8.53 8.39 4.81
C SER A 315 -8.31 7.01 4.17
N ALA A 316 -7.23 6.83 3.42
CA ALA A 316 -6.98 5.63 2.63
C ALA A 316 -7.11 4.31 3.41
N PRO A 317 -6.53 4.17 4.63
CA PRO A 317 -6.66 2.93 5.41
C PRO A 317 -8.10 2.59 5.80
N SER A 318 -8.99 3.60 5.87
CA SER A 318 -10.41 3.39 6.18
C SER A 318 -11.25 3.09 4.94
N LEU A 319 -10.94 3.74 3.81
CA LEU A 319 -11.66 3.63 2.54
C LEU A 319 -11.30 2.36 1.75
N CYS A 320 -10.09 1.84 1.97
CA CYS A 320 -9.57 0.59 1.42
C CYS A 320 -9.10 -0.31 2.57
N ASN A 321 -9.94 -0.55 3.57
CA ASN A 321 -9.56 -1.46 4.67
C ASN A 321 -9.61 -2.94 4.22
N HIS A 322 -8.91 -3.80 4.96
CA HIS A 322 -8.64 -5.20 4.59
C HIS A 322 -9.08 -6.18 5.71
N ILE A 323 -10.26 -5.94 6.29
CA ILE A 323 -10.75 -6.71 7.45
C ILE A 323 -12.14 -7.33 7.23
N TYR A 324 -12.68 -7.23 6.02
CA TYR A 324 -14.04 -7.64 5.66
C TYR A 324 -14.02 -8.61 4.47
N ASP A 325 -13.06 -9.53 4.50
CA ASP A 325 -12.68 -10.45 3.43
C ASP A 325 -13.85 -11.27 2.88
N VAL A 326 -14.80 -11.69 3.73
CA VAL A 326 -15.91 -12.55 3.33
C VAL A 326 -17.16 -11.79 2.86
N MET A 327 -17.10 -10.46 2.86
CA MET A 327 -18.25 -9.62 2.49
C MET A 327 -18.36 -9.39 0.98
N GLY A 328 -17.24 -9.52 0.26
CA GLY A 328 -17.17 -9.42 -1.19
C GLY A 328 -17.43 -8.01 -1.75
N CYS A 329 -17.46 -7.94 -3.08
CA CYS A 329 -17.46 -6.69 -3.82
C CYS A 329 -18.56 -5.71 -3.47
N ARG A 330 -19.81 -6.16 -3.54
CA ARG A 330 -20.98 -5.27 -3.41
C ARG A 330 -21.14 -4.68 -2.02
N TRP A 331 -20.55 -5.31 -1.00
CA TRP A 331 -20.61 -4.82 0.37
C TRP A 331 -19.43 -3.91 0.69
N ASN A 332 -18.21 -4.32 0.32
CA ASN A 332 -17.00 -3.52 0.56
C ASN A 332 -16.94 -2.27 -0.33
N PHE A 333 -17.25 -2.43 -1.63
CA PHE A 333 -17.14 -1.39 -2.64
C PHE A 333 -18.45 -1.12 -3.40
N PRO A 334 -19.52 -0.62 -2.73
CA PRO A 334 -20.80 -0.36 -3.38
C PRO A 334 -20.66 0.54 -4.63
N ALA A 335 -21.07 0.02 -5.79
CA ALA A 335 -21.04 0.72 -7.08
C ALA A 335 -21.96 0.02 -8.10
N ASN A 336 -21.88 0.48 -9.36
CA ASN A 336 -22.50 -0.19 -10.50
C ASN A 336 -21.68 -1.43 -10.90
N TYR A 337 -22.36 -2.55 -11.13
CA TYR A 337 -21.80 -3.82 -11.59
C TYR A 337 -22.62 -4.39 -12.76
N ASP A 338 -23.50 -3.57 -13.36
CA ASP A 338 -24.50 -4.03 -14.32
C ASP A 338 -23.83 -4.51 -15.62
N PRO A 339 -24.15 -5.72 -16.09
CA PRO A 339 -23.72 -6.17 -17.41
C PRO A 339 -24.25 -5.25 -18.52
N GLY A 340 -23.44 -5.06 -19.57
CA GLY A 340 -23.74 -4.19 -20.69
C GLY A 340 -23.45 -2.71 -20.45
N VAL A 341 -23.02 -2.34 -19.24
CA VAL A 341 -22.61 -0.97 -18.91
C VAL A 341 -21.09 -0.89 -18.88
N PHE A 342 -20.54 0.02 -19.69
CA PHE A 342 -19.14 0.38 -19.67
C PHE A 342 -19.03 1.89 -19.52
N GLU A 343 -18.67 2.38 -18.34
CA GLU A 343 -18.65 3.82 -18.07
C GLU A 343 -17.53 4.26 -17.14
N SER A 344 -17.10 5.50 -17.34
CA SER A 344 -16.11 6.19 -16.50
C SER A 344 -16.73 7.44 -15.93
N CYS A 345 -16.78 7.55 -14.61
CA CYS A 345 -17.43 8.63 -13.87
C CYS A 345 -16.45 9.33 -12.92
N GLN A 346 -16.81 10.56 -12.53
CA GLN A 346 -16.37 11.14 -11.26
C GLN A 346 -17.35 10.73 -10.17
N GLY A 347 -16.90 10.60 -8.93
CA GLY A 347 -17.77 10.28 -7.80
C GLY A 347 -17.37 10.96 -6.51
N ASP A 348 -18.29 10.97 -5.56
CA ASP A 348 -18.01 11.32 -4.17
C ASP A 348 -17.37 10.12 -3.45
N ASP A 349 -16.62 10.39 -2.39
CA ASP A 349 -16.05 9.31 -1.56
C ASP A 349 -17.16 8.50 -0.86
N SER A 350 -17.00 7.19 -0.86
CA SER A 350 -17.85 6.29 -0.08
C SER A 350 -17.66 6.46 1.42
N LEU A 351 -18.69 6.07 2.17
CA LEU A 351 -18.52 5.80 3.60
C LEU A 351 -17.57 4.60 3.80
N PRO A 352 -16.64 4.64 4.77
CA PRO A 352 -15.78 3.52 5.09
C PRO A 352 -16.58 2.26 5.45
N ALA A 353 -16.20 1.12 4.86
CA ALA A 353 -16.88 -0.15 5.12
C ALA A 353 -16.92 -0.48 6.63
N GLY A 354 -18.08 -0.94 7.09
CA GLY A 354 -18.30 -1.29 8.50
C GLY A 354 -18.51 -0.13 9.47
N ILE A 355 -18.43 1.14 9.03
CA ILE A 355 -18.64 2.32 9.90
C ILE A 355 -20.04 2.91 9.69
N TYR A 356 -20.91 2.72 10.68
CA TYR A 356 -22.30 3.18 10.65
C TYR A 356 -22.52 4.28 11.70
N GLY A 357 -22.32 5.53 11.28
CA GLY A 357 -22.38 6.68 12.17
C GLY A 357 -21.20 6.66 13.16
N THR A 358 -21.47 6.47 14.45
CA THR A 358 -20.43 6.33 15.48
C THR A 358 -20.12 4.88 15.83
N SER A 359 -20.75 3.92 15.17
CA SER A 359 -20.62 2.49 15.46
C SER A 359 -19.76 1.81 14.42
N THR A 360 -18.87 0.90 14.86
CA THR A 360 -18.11 0.02 13.98
C THR A 360 -18.68 -1.39 14.09
N TRP A 361 -19.01 -1.99 12.96
CA TRP A 361 -19.37 -3.40 12.85
C TRP A 361 -18.13 -4.20 12.44
N TYR A 362 -18.02 -5.42 12.94
CA TYR A 362 -16.92 -6.33 12.63
C TYR A 362 -17.45 -7.62 12.00
N GLN A 363 -16.71 -8.16 11.04
CA GLN A 363 -17.06 -9.40 10.36
C GLN A 363 -17.38 -10.54 11.34
N GLY A 364 -18.43 -11.31 11.04
CA GLY A 364 -18.90 -12.42 11.87
C GLY A 364 -19.86 -12.03 13.00
N VAL A 365 -20.12 -10.74 13.22
CA VAL A 365 -21.11 -10.27 14.21
C VAL A 365 -22.51 -10.22 13.62
N SER A 366 -23.50 -10.78 14.33
CA SER A 366 -24.91 -10.79 13.91
C SER A 366 -25.74 -9.70 14.61
N PRO A 367 -26.65 -8.99 13.89
CA PRO A 367 -26.90 -9.11 12.46
C PRO A 367 -25.83 -8.42 11.63
N THR A 368 -25.51 -8.99 10.45
CA THR A 368 -24.71 -8.31 9.43
C THR A 368 -25.52 -7.14 8.86
N PRO A 369 -25.01 -5.90 8.89
CA PRO A 369 -25.70 -4.75 8.33
C PRO A 369 -25.68 -4.78 6.80
N SER A 370 -26.62 -4.08 6.18
CA SER A 370 -26.62 -3.83 4.74
C SER A 370 -25.38 -3.02 4.35
N ALA A 371 -24.89 -3.24 3.13
CA ALA A 371 -23.85 -2.41 2.53
C ALA A 371 -24.20 -0.91 2.58
N HIS A 372 -23.18 -0.04 2.56
CA HIS A 372 -23.39 1.39 2.42
C HIS A 372 -24.07 1.72 1.06
N PRO A 373 -24.83 2.82 0.98
CA PRO A 373 -25.36 3.30 -0.30
C PRO A 373 -24.24 3.56 -1.29
N ILE A 374 -24.53 3.35 -2.58
CA ILE A 374 -23.63 3.74 -3.67
C ILE A 374 -23.45 5.27 -3.61
N PRO A 375 -22.21 5.79 -3.60
CA PRO A 375 -21.96 7.23 -3.61
C PRO A 375 -22.50 7.88 -4.89
N ALA A 376 -22.77 9.18 -4.82
CA ALA A 376 -23.20 9.92 -6.02
C ALA A 376 -22.08 9.93 -7.07
N SER A 377 -22.46 9.73 -8.34
CA SER A 377 -21.56 9.84 -9.49
C SER A 377 -22.02 10.94 -10.43
N SER A 378 -21.08 11.49 -11.19
CA SER A 378 -21.30 12.58 -12.15
C SER A 378 -20.31 12.50 -13.30
N ASN A 379 -20.57 13.27 -14.37
CA ASN A 379 -19.71 13.34 -15.56
C ASN A 379 -19.39 11.96 -16.17
N CYS A 380 -20.35 11.03 -16.11
CA CYS A 380 -20.18 9.68 -16.63
C CYS A 380 -20.09 9.68 -18.15
N VAL A 381 -19.07 9.02 -18.68
CA VAL A 381 -18.84 8.80 -20.10
C VAL A 381 -18.89 7.32 -20.40
N THR A 382 -19.79 6.93 -21.30
CA THR A 382 -19.96 5.53 -21.72
C THR A 382 -19.01 5.18 -22.87
N THR A 383 -18.45 3.98 -22.84
CA THR A 383 -17.77 3.34 -23.97
C THR A 383 -18.56 2.10 -24.42
N ALA A 384 -18.28 1.58 -25.62
CA ALA A 384 -18.95 0.39 -26.13
C ALA A 384 -18.39 -0.91 -25.54
N THR A 385 -17.09 -0.92 -25.23
CA THR A 385 -16.35 -2.05 -24.67
C THR A 385 -15.05 -1.54 -24.03
N VAL A 386 -14.43 -2.40 -23.24
CA VAL A 386 -13.03 -2.33 -22.79
C VAL A 386 -12.15 -3.20 -23.66
#